data_AF-A0A8X6G955-F1
#
_entry.id   AF-A0A8X6G955-F1
#
_cell.length_a   1.000
_cell.length_b   1.000
_cell.length_c   1.000
_cell.angle_alpha   90.00
_cell.angle_beta   90.00
_cell.angle_gamma   90.00
#
_symmetry.space_group_name_H-M   'P 1'
#
loop_
_entity.id
_entity.type
_entity.pdbx_description
1 polymer ?
#
loop_
_entity_poly.entity_id
_entity_poly.type
_entity_poly.pdbx_seq_one_letter_code
_entity_poly.pdbx_strand_id
1 'polypeptide(L)'
;MLTKINILVTKGILNTVGKLTKIAVLRIVPSHMYLTFNERITSGGSSLWCEIPQDHYFCEFNMEGLSKENNEIYLEFQIDNLITAFKSAQAAKSIKLKLTKKHVPCLTLEVELPSLHSNSRFVVHDVPVLVIPRRLWGQFQEPSMIQFDVSIYMPSLKIVRSVVERMKNIGTFM
;
A
#
# COMPACT_ATOMS: atom_id res chain seq x y z
N MET A 1 -11.14 4.71 -13.10
CA MET A 1 -10.19 4.16 -14.09
C MET A 1 -8.81 4.58 -13.60
N LEU A 2 -8.04 3.68 -12.98
CA LEU A 2 -6.76 4.05 -12.36
C LEU A 2 -5.58 3.50 -13.21
N THR A 3 -4.36 3.90 -12.89
CA THR A 3 -3.30 4.29 -13.87
C THR A 3 -2.07 3.36 -13.93
N LYS A 4 -1.24 3.51 -14.99
CA LYS A 4 0.26 3.41 -15.03
C LYS A 4 1.02 3.79 -13.73
N ILE A 5 1.45 2.78 -12.96
CA ILE A 5 2.23 2.90 -11.72
C ILE A 5 3.74 2.68 -11.94
N ASN A 6 4.59 3.45 -11.25
CA ASN A 6 6.03 3.22 -11.19
C ASN A 6 6.38 1.99 -10.32
N ILE A 7 7.05 1.01 -10.92
CA ILE A 7 7.06 -0.41 -10.51
C ILE A 7 8.00 -0.69 -9.34
N LEU A 8 9.13 0.02 -9.26
CA LEU A 8 10.23 -0.37 -8.36
C LEU A 8 9.94 0.01 -6.90
N VAL A 9 9.30 1.16 -6.68
CA VAL A 9 9.07 1.71 -5.34
C VAL A 9 7.87 1.03 -4.66
N THR A 10 6.83 0.68 -5.43
CA THR A 10 5.63 0.04 -4.91
C THR A 10 5.89 -1.36 -4.35
N LYS A 11 6.78 -2.15 -4.96
CA LYS A 11 7.16 -3.48 -4.44
C LYS A 11 7.84 -3.40 -3.07
N GLY A 12 8.74 -2.45 -2.87
CA GLY A 12 9.47 -2.27 -1.60
C GLY A 12 8.52 -1.94 -0.44
N ILE A 13 7.58 -1.03 -0.69
CA ILE A 13 6.53 -0.65 0.25
C ILE A 13 5.64 -1.86 0.57
N LEU A 14 5.08 -2.52 -0.45
CA LEU A 14 4.17 -3.67 -0.27
C LEU A 14 4.83 -4.81 0.52
N ASN A 15 6.08 -5.16 0.21
CA ASN A 15 6.82 -6.21 0.93
C ASN A 15 7.11 -5.83 2.39
N THR A 16 7.29 -4.54 2.67
CA THR A 16 7.50 -4.05 4.04
C THR A 16 6.20 -4.12 4.82
N VAL A 17 5.10 -3.63 4.23
CA VAL A 17 3.76 -3.70 4.83
C VAL A 17 3.33 -5.16 5.06
N GLY A 18 3.60 -6.06 4.12
CA GLY A 18 3.25 -7.49 4.24
C GLY A 18 4.00 -8.25 5.34
N LYS A 19 5.10 -7.70 5.86
CA LYS A 19 5.77 -8.22 7.06
C LYS A 19 5.16 -7.71 8.36
N LEU A 20 4.44 -6.59 8.30
CA LEU A 20 3.85 -5.93 9.45
C LEU A 20 2.39 -6.33 9.68
N THR A 21 1.63 -6.53 8.60
CA THR A 21 0.19 -6.87 8.68
C THR A 21 -0.21 -7.83 7.56
N LYS A 22 -1.33 -8.53 7.76
CA LYS A 22 -2.01 -9.31 6.71
C LYS A 22 -3.09 -8.55 5.98
N ILE A 23 -3.67 -7.54 6.62
CA ILE A 23 -4.75 -6.71 6.09
C ILE A 23 -4.29 -5.25 6.08
N ALA A 24 -4.43 -4.61 4.93
CA ALA A 24 -4.10 -3.21 4.75
C ALA A 24 -5.31 -2.44 4.21
N VAL A 25 -5.33 -1.14 4.50
CA VAL A 25 -6.34 -0.20 4.02
C VAL A 25 -5.68 0.80 3.09
N LEU A 26 -6.20 0.90 1.87
CA LEU A 26 -5.83 1.89 0.88
C LEU A 26 -6.89 2.98 0.85
N ARG A 27 -6.47 4.20 1.20
CA ARG A 27 -7.23 5.42 1.01
C ARG A 27 -6.77 6.08 -0.28
N ILE A 28 -7.72 6.42 -1.15
CA ILE A 28 -7.47 7.08 -2.42
C ILE A 28 -8.13 8.45 -2.35
N VAL A 29 -7.32 9.49 -2.52
CA VAL A 29 -7.79 10.87 -2.64
C VAL A 29 -7.24 11.48 -3.95
N PRO A 30 -7.73 12.64 -4.42
CA PRO A 30 -7.34 13.17 -5.74
C PRO A 30 -5.87 13.56 -5.91
N SER A 31 -5.10 13.65 -4.82
CA SER A 31 -3.70 14.09 -4.84
C SER A 31 -2.72 12.99 -4.38
N HIS A 32 -3.17 12.07 -3.55
CA HIS A 32 -2.34 11.08 -2.87
C HIS A 32 -3.08 9.75 -2.74
N MET A 33 -2.32 8.66 -2.60
CA MET A 33 -2.82 7.42 -2.03
C MET A 33 -2.16 7.19 -0.68
N TYR A 34 -2.92 6.69 0.29
CA TYR A 34 -2.39 6.31 1.59
C TYR A 34 -2.56 4.82 1.80
N LEU A 35 -1.48 4.15 2.16
CA LEU A 35 -1.49 2.76 2.61
C LEU A 35 -1.33 2.75 4.12
N THR A 36 -2.33 2.18 4.80
CA THR A 36 -2.43 2.24 6.26
C THR A 36 -2.79 0.87 6.83
N PHE A 37 -2.35 0.61 8.05
CA PHE A 37 -2.95 -0.43 8.87
C PHE A 37 -2.87 0.01 10.33
N ASN A 38 -3.80 -0.49 11.12
CA ASN A 38 -3.84 -0.22 12.55
C ASN A 38 -4.09 -1.54 13.27
N GLU A 39 -3.02 -2.13 13.81
CA GLU A 39 -3.13 -3.35 14.59
C GLU A 39 -3.39 -2.96 16.05
N ARG A 40 -4.66 -2.98 16.47
CA ARG A 40 -5.04 -2.64 17.84
C ARG A 40 -4.87 -3.88 18.73
N ILE A 41 -3.67 -4.07 19.26
CA ILE A 41 -3.44 -5.00 20.38
C ILE A 41 -3.44 -4.17 21.67
N THR A 42 -3.97 -4.74 22.75
CA THR A 42 -4.12 -4.16 24.10
C THR A 42 -2.80 -3.71 24.76
N SER A 43 -1.66 -3.86 24.10
CA SER A 43 -0.33 -3.52 24.62
C SER A 43 0.67 -3.24 23.48
N GLY A 44 0.63 -2.04 22.89
CA GLY A 44 1.65 -1.61 21.93
C GLY A 44 1.38 -1.99 20.47
N GLY A 45 0.15 -1.78 20.00
CA GLY A 45 -0.21 -1.96 18.59
C GLY A 45 0.70 -1.22 17.62
N SER A 46 1.11 -1.89 16.54
CA SER A 46 1.86 -1.25 15.45
C SER A 46 0.90 -0.55 14.50
N SER A 47 1.23 0.68 14.10
CA SER A 47 0.52 1.40 13.05
C SER A 47 1.50 1.84 11.97
N LEU A 48 1.02 1.90 10.75
CA LEU A 48 1.77 2.42 9.61
C LEU A 48 0.90 3.44 8.88
N TRP A 49 1.50 4.58 8.58
CA TRP A 49 0.97 5.57 7.66
C TRP A 49 1.98 5.77 6.54
N CYS A 50 1.64 5.33 5.33
CA CYS A 50 2.47 5.49 4.14
C CYS A 50 1.74 6.34 3.12
N GLU A 51 2.27 7.53 2.86
CA GLU A 51 1.76 8.44 1.82
C GLU A 51 2.48 8.21 0.49
N ILE A 52 1.70 8.20 -0.59
CA ILE A 52 2.15 7.98 -1.97
C ILE A 52 1.60 9.12 -2.84
N PRO A 53 2.40 10.17 -3.12
CA PRO A 53 2.02 11.29 -3.99
C PRO A 53 1.71 10.86 -5.41
N GLN A 54 0.59 11.31 -5.98
CA GLN A 54 0.21 10.82 -7.31
C GLN A 54 1.19 11.29 -8.39
N ASP A 55 1.68 12.52 -8.27
CA ASP A 55 2.52 13.24 -9.22
C ASP A 55 3.89 12.57 -9.42
N HIS A 56 4.40 11.89 -8.40
CA HIS A 56 5.69 11.20 -8.45
C HIS A 56 5.58 9.76 -8.98
N TYR A 57 4.44 9.11 -8.77
CA TYR A 57 4.30 7.65 -8.97
C TYR A 57 3.41 7.24 -10.14
N PHE A 58 2.57 8.14 -10.66
CA PHE A 58 1.53 7.81 -11.62
C PHE A 58 1.59 8.72 -12.86
N CYS A 59 1.50 8.15 -14.07
CA CYS A 59 1.49 8.95 -15.30
C CYS A 59 0.14 9.62 -15.60
N GLU A 60 -0.95 9.10 -15.05
CA GLU A 60 -2.33 9.57 -15.13
C GLU A 60 -2.94 9.34 -13.74
N PHE A 61 -4.03 9.96 -13.32
CA PHE A 61 -4.68 9.52 -12.08
C PHE A 61 -6.11 9.98 -12.15
N ASN A 62 -7.04 9.04 -12.08
CA ASN A 62 -8.44 9.35 -12.17
C ASN A 62 -9.25 8.54 -11.16
N MET A 63 -9.83 9.28 -10.23
CA MET A 63 -10.68 8.75 -9.18
C MET A 63 -11.91 9.64 -9.03
N GLU A 64 -13.03 9.01 -8.71
CA GLU A 64 -14.26 9.70 -8.33
C GLU A 64 -14.83 8.96 -7.11
N GLY A 65 -14.95 9.69 -6.01
CA GLY A 65 -15.43 9.19 -4.74
C GLY A 65 -16.95 9.21 -4.69
N LEU A 66 -17.50 9.16 -3.46
CA LEU A 66 -18.94 9.09 -3.27
C LEU A 66 -19.66 10.40 -3.60
N SER A 67 -19.00 11.55 -3.39
CA SER A 67 -19.57 12.88 -3.60
C SER A 67 -18.47 13.92 -3.79
N LYS A 68 -18.81 15.12 -4.29
CA LYS A 68 -17.85 16.24 -4.43
C LYS A 68 -17.21 16.66 -3.11
N GLU A 69 -17.97 16.60 -2.01
CA GLU A 69 -17.51 16.95 -0.66
C GLU A 69 -16.70 15.84 0.00
N ASN A 70 -16.93 14.58 -0.40
CA ASN A 70 -16.25 13.40 0.14
C ASN A 70 -15.67 12.60 -1.02
N ASN A 71 -14.74 13.23 -1.74
CA ASN A 71 -14.12 12.67 -2.93
C ASN A 71 -12.97 11.71 -2.55
N GLU A 72 -13.30 10.72 -1.72
CA GLU A 72 -12.35 9.75 -1.19
C GLU A 72 -12.90 8.32 -1.29
N ILE A 73 -11.99 7.35 -1.40
CA ILE A 73 -12.33 5.93 -1.43
C ILE A 73 -11.44 5.18 -0.44
N TYR A 74 -12.06 4.38 0.41
CA TYR A 74 -11.35 3.52 1.37
C TYR A 74 -11.60 2.04 1.03
N LEU A 75 -10.51 1.30 0.83
CA LEU A 75 -10.52 -0.10 0.42
C LEU A 75 -9.68 -0.92 1.38
N GLU A 76 -10.26 -1.96 1.95
CA GLU A 76 -9.53 -2.97 2.73
C GLU A 76 -9.21 -4.18 1.85
N PHE A 77 -8.01 -4.75 1.98
CA PHE A 77 -7.62 -5.97 1.28
C PHE A 77 -6.51 -6.73 1.98
N GLN A 78 -6.35 -7.98 1.56
CA GLN A 78 -5.22 -8.82 1.96
C GLN A 78 -3.96 -8.42 1.18
N ILE A 79 -2.93 -7.99 1.88
CA ILE A 79 -1.68 -7.48 1.28
C ILE A 79 -0.95 -8.55 0.47
N ASP A 80 -1.03 -9.83 0.91
CA ASP A 80 -0.38 -10.96 0.25
C ASP A 80 -0.91 -11.19 -1.19
N ASN A 81 -2.19 -10.91 -1.43
CA ASN A 81 -2.81 -11.00 -2.75
C ASN A 81 -2.24 -9.93 -3.69
N LEU A 82 -2.06 -8.71 -3.17
CA LEU A 82 -1.48 -7.61 -3.93
C LEU A 82 0.03 -7.83 -4.19
N ILE A 83 0.78 -8.30 -3.19
CA ILE A 83 2.20 -8.68 -3.36
C ILE A 83 2.34 -9.74 -4.46
N THR A 84 1.46 -10.75 -4.46
CA THR A 84 1.47 -11.81 -5.48
C THR A 84 1.14 -11.28 -6.86
N ALA A 85 0.14 -10.40 -6.98
CA ALA A 85 -0.19 -9.73 -8.23
C ALA A 85 0.99 -8.89 -8.76
N PHE A 86 1.73 -8.21 -7.89
CA PHE A 86 2.92 -7.43 -8.25
C PHE A 86 4.17 -8.28 -8.57
N LYS A 87 4.12 -9.62 -8.46
CA LYS A 87 5.24 -10.47 -8.92
C LYS A 87 5.37 -10.43 -10.44
N SER A 88 4.25 -10.46 -11.17
CA SER A 88 4.23 -10.39 -12.64
C SER A 88 4.64 -9.01 -13.16
N ALA A 89 4.43 -7.97 -12.34
CA ALA A 89 4.80 -6.59 -12.63
C ALA A 89 6.31 -6.32 -12.74
N GLN A 90 7.19 -7.17 -12.21
CA GLN A 90 8.63 -6.88 -12.15
C GLN A 90 9.29 -6.73 -13.52
N ALA A 91 8.82 -7.49 -14.50
CA ALA A 91 9.32 -7.42 -15.86
C ALA A 91 8.41 -6.55 -16.75
N ALA A 92 7.43 -5.86 -16.18
CA ALA A 92 6.41 -5.18 -16.97
C ALA A 92 6.89 -3.86 -17.56
N LYS A 93 6.35 -3.55 -18.74
CA LYS A 93 6.50 -2.26 -19.40
C LYS A 93 5.55 -1.23 -18.80
N SER A 94 4.34 -1.64 -18.45
CA SER A 94 3.34 -0.76 -17.83
C SER A 94 2.40 -1.54 -16.92
N ILE A 95 1.85 -0.87 -15.91
CA ILE A 95 0.93 -1.46 -14.93
C ILE A 95 -0.26 -0.54 -14.75
N LYS A 96 -1.47 -1.04 -14.95
CA LYS A 96 -2.70 -0.28 -14.73
C LYS A 96 -3.48 -0.87 -13.56
N LEU A 97 -3.69 -0.09 -12.52
CA LEU A 97 -4.51 -0.49 -11.37
C LEU A 97 -5.94 -0.01 -11.57
N LYS A 98 -7.00 -0.80 -11.35
CA LYS A 98 -8.39 -0.35 -11.53
C LYS A 98 -9.26 -0.88 -10.42
N LEU A 99 -10.15 -0.05 -9.90
CA LEU A 99 -11.25 -0.54 -9.09
C LEU A 99 -12.38 -1.00 -10.02
N THR A 100 -12.71 -2.29 -9.98
CA THR A 100 -13.76 -2.91 -10.80
C THR A 100 -14.80 -3.59 -9.91
N LYS A 101 -16.03 -3.70 -10.40
CA LYS A 101 -17.10 -4.46 -9.76
C LYS A 101 -17.41 -5.67 -10.63
N LYS A 102 -16.87 -6.83 -10.27
CA LYS A 102 -17.22 -8.13 -10.87
C LYS A 102 -18.34 -8.74 -10.03
N HIS A 103 -18.18 -9.98 -9.56
CA HIS A 103 -19.06 -10.55 -8.53
C HIS A 103 -18.86 -9.88 -7.16
N VAL A 104 -17.62 -9.50 -6.87
CA VAL A 104 -17.21 -8.70 -5.70
C VAL A 104 -16.41 -7.49 -6.19
N PRO A 105 -16.30 -6.40 -5.41
CA PRO A 105 -15.39 -5.32 -5.74
C PRO A 105 -13.95 -5.83 -5.72
N CYS A 106 -13.21 -5.55 -6.79
CA CYS A 106 -11.83 -5.99 -6.98
C CYS A 106 -10.93 -4.81 -7.37
N LEU A 107 -9.72 -4.83 -6.84
CA LEU A 107 -8.60 -4.05 -7.36
C LEU A 107 -7.91 -4.88 -8.45
N THR A 108 -8.26 -4.59 -9.70
CA THR A 108 -7.74 -5.25 -10.89
C THR A 108 -6.41 -4.63 -11.31
N LEU A 109 -5.36 -5.44 -11.35
CA LEU A 109 -4.03 -5.07 -11.83
C LEU A 109 -3.85 -5.62 -13.26
N GLU A 110 -3.80 -4.74 -14.26
CA GLU A 110 -3.47 -5.07 -15.64
C GLU A 110 -1.99 -4.78 -15.90
N VAL A 111 -1.22 -5.82 -16.20
CA VAL A 111 0.23 -5.76 -16.38
C VAL A 111 0.56 -6.01 -17.85
N GLU A 112 1.16 -5.01 -18.52
CA GLU A 112 1.66 -5.13 -19.88
C GLU A 112 3.12 -5.62 -19.83
N LEU A 113 3.35 -6.85 -20.30
CA LEU A 113 4.68 -7.44 -20.36
C LEU A 113 5.37 -7.12 -21.70
N PRO A 114 6.69 -6.89 -21.71
CA PRO A 114 7.47 -6.80 -22.93
C PRO A 114 7.40 -8.13 -23.67
N SER A 115 7.19 -8.05 -24.99
CA SER A 115 7.10 -9.19 -25.88
C SER A 115 8.12 -9.00 -27.00
N LEU A 116 8.82 -10.08 -27.36
CA LEU A 116 9.77 -10.10 -28.49
C LEU A 116 9.06 -10.11 -29.85
N HIS A 117 7.74 -10.34 -29.86
CA HIS A 117 6.90 -10.39 -31.07
C HIS A 117 5.95 -9.19 -31.05
N SER A 118 5.41 -8.77 -32.21
CA SER A 118 4.60 -7.54 -32.35
C SER A 118 3.34 -7.46 -31.46
N ASN A 119 2.91 -8.57 -30.85
CA ASN A 119 1.78 -8.61 -29.93
C ASN A 119 2.22 -8.43 -28.48
N SER A 120 1.65 -7.41 -27.81
CA SER A 120 1.77 -7.18 -26.38
C SER A 120 1.09 -8.28 -25.57
N ARG A 121 1.76 -8.76 -24.51
CA ARG A 121 1.18 -9.73 -23.57
C ARG A 121 0.61 -9.00 -22.36
N PHE A 122 -0.62 -9.31 -21.99
CA PHE A 122 -1.26 -8.75 -20.81
C PHE A 122 -1.50 -9.85 -19.77
N VAL A 123 -1.19 -9.54 -18.51
CA VAL A 123 -1.55 -10.36 -17.35
C VAL A 123 -2.50 -9.54 -16.49
N VAL A 124 -3.64 -10.12 -16.13
CA VAL A 124 -4.64 -9.44 -15.31
C VAL A 124 -4.78 -10.20 -13.99
N HIS A 125 -4.66 -9.49 -12.88
CA HIS A 125 -4.88 -10.02 -11.54
C HIS A 125 -6.04 -9.28 -10.88
N ASP A 126 -7.03 -10.01 -10.37
CA ASP A 126 -8.09 -9.41 -9.58
C ASP A 126 -7.84 -9.66 -8.09
N VAL A 127 -7.61 -8.59 -7.34
CA VAL A 127 -7.47 -8.65 -5.89
C VAL A 127 -8.81 -8.27 -5.26
N PRO A 128 -9.52 -9.16 -4.56
CA PRO A 128 -10.77 -8.81 -3.90
C PRO A 128 -10.51 -7.75 -2.82
N VAL A 129 -11.39 -6.76 -2.76
CA VAL A 129 -11.34 -5.67 -1.78
C VAL A 129 -12.68 -5.56 -1.05
N LEU A 130 -12.67 -4.95 0.13
CA LEU A 130 -13.87 -4.52 0.85
C LEU A 130 -13.92 -3.00 0.87
N VAL A 131 -15.04 -2.43 0.41
CA VAL A 131 -15.25 -0.98 0.44
C VAL A 131 -15.64 -0.59 1.86
N ILE A 132 -14.83 0.25 2.50
CA ILE A 132 -15.05 0.67 3.88
C ILE A 132 -16.16 1.76 3.91
N PRO A 133 -17.23 1.57 4.70
CA PRO A 133 -18.30 2.55 4.80
C PRO A 133 -17.83 3.84 5.50
N ARG A 134 -18.38 4.98 5.08
CA ARG A 134 -18.02 6.33 5.56
C ARG A 134 -17.96 6.47 7.08
N ARG A 135 -18.87 5.82 7.80
CA ARG A 135 -18.92 5.83 9.28
C ARG A 135 -17.63 5.34 9.95
N LEU A 136 -16.80 4.57 9.24
CA LEU A 136 -15.53 4.03 9.74
C LEU A 136 -14.30 4.82 9.28
N TRP A 137 -14.44 5.79 8.38
CA TRP A 137 -13.30 6.53 7.80
C TRP A 137 -12.47 7.29 8.85
N GLY A 138 -13.09 7.70 9.96
CA GLY A 138 -12.38 8.35 11.06
C GLY A 138 -11.30 7.49 11.71
N GLN A 139 -11.34 6.16 11.52
CA GLN A 139 -10.36 5.24 12.10
C GLN A 139 -9.06 5.14 11.29
N PHE A 140 -9.06 5.67 10.07
CA PHE A 140 -7.98 5.58 9.08
C PHE A 140 -7.51 6.99 8.68
N GLN A 141 -7.53 7.90 9.64
CA GLN A 141 -6.97 9.25 9.49
C GLN A 141 -5.50 9.28 9.88
N GLU A 142 -4.82 10.30 9.41
CA GLU A 142 -3.43 10.54 9.74
C GLU A 142 -3.28 10.67 11.27
N PRO A 143 -2.32 9.95 11.88
CA PRO A 143 -2.07 10.08 13.31
C PRO A 143 -1.56 11.48 13.63
N SER A 144 -2.11 12.10 14.67
CA SER A 144 -1.62 13.40 15.15
C SER A 144 -0.17 13.27 15.62
N MET A 145 0.72 14.08 15.07
CA MET A 145 2.10 14.14 15.55
C MET A 145 2.13 14.70 16.97
N ILE A 146 2.67 13.92 17.91
CA ILE A 146 2.91 14.38 19.28
C ILE A 146 4.15 15.27 19.32
N GLN A 147 4.21 16.20 20.27
CA GLN A 147 5.42 16.96 20.54
C GLN A 147 6.45 16.03 21.19
N PHE A 148 7.66 15.98 20.64
CA PHE A 148 8.74 15.15 21.15
C PHE A 148 9.66 15.99 22.04
N ASP A 149 10.06 15.46 23.20
CA ASP A 149 11.04 16.11 24.09
C ASP A 149 12.46 16.04 23.51
N VAL A 150 12.76 14.97 22.78
CA VAL A 150 14.07 14.72 22.16
C VAL A 150 13.87 14.13 20.77
N SER A 151 14.63 14.62 19.80
CA SER A 151 14.68 14.08 18.43
C SER A 151 16.13 13.76 18.08
N ILE A 152 16.38 12.53 17.63
CA ILE A 152 17.70 12.08 17.19
C ILE A 152 17.63 11.57 15.75
N TYR A 153 18.71 11.77 15.01
CA TYR A 153 18.85 11.16 13.69
C TYR A 153 19.12 9.65 13.83
N MET A 154 18.37 8.86 13.08
CA MET A 154 18.55 7.41 13.05
C MET A 154 19.93 7.08 12.44
N PRO A 155 20.77 6.26 13.11
CA PRO A 155 21.98 5.73 12.51
C PRO A 155 21.62 4.75 11.38
N SER A 156 22.63 4.22 10.68
CA SER A 156 22.40 3.29 9.57
C SER A 156 21.49 2.13 9.97
N LEU A 157 20.33 2.02 9.32
CA LEU A 157 19.33 0.97 9.58
C LEU A 157 19.90 -0.44 9.42
N LYS A 158 20.96 -0.62 8.61
CA LYS A 158 21.67 -1.90 8.48
C LYS A 158 22.37 -2.29 9.78
N ILE A 159 23.00 -1.32 10.45
CA ILE A 159 23.69 -1.52 11.73
C ILE A 159 22.66 -1.80 12.81
N VAL A 160 21.63 -0.96 12.91
CA VAL A 160 20.54 -1.12 13.88
C VAL A 160 19.92 -2.50 13.76
N ARG A 161 19.56 -2.93 12.53
CA ARG A 161 19.02 -4.27 12.29
C ARG A 161 19.96 -5.38 12.77
N SER A 162 21.25 -5.30 12.46
CA SER A 162 22.24 -6.31 12.89
C SER A 162 22.34 -6.43 14.41
N VAL A 163 22.32 -5.28 15.11
CA VAL A 163 22.36 -5.25 16.58
C VAL A 163 21.07 -5.81 17.16
N VAL A 164 19.90 -5.36 16.68
CA VAL A 164 18.59 -5.84 17.16
C VAL A 164 18.45 -7.36 16.95
N GLU A 165 18.87 -7.90 15.81
CA GLU A 165 18.83 -9.34 15.56
C GLU A 165 19.72 -10.15 16.52
N ARG A 166 20.87 -9.61 16.95
CA ARG A 166 21.71 -10.24 17.98
C ARG A 166 21.07 -10.15 19.36
N MET A 167 20.45 -9.01 19.69
CA MET A 167 19.81 -8.78 20.98
C MET A 167 18.58 -9.66 21.21
N LYS A 168 17.82 -9.99 20.15
CA LYS A 168 16.69 -10.93 20.23
C LYS A 168 17.05 -12.28 20.87
N ASN A 169 18.31 -12.72 20.69
CA ASN A 169 18.79 -13.99 21.23
C ASN A 169 19.21 -13.92 22.71
N ILE A 170 19.29 -12.72 23.29
CA ILE A 170 19.77 -12.48 24.66
C ILE A 170 18.59 -12.33 25.64
N GLY A 171 17.46 -11.79 25.18
CA GLY A 171 16.23 -11.69 25.99
C GLY A 171 15.14 -10.88 25.28
N THR A 172 13.88 -11.10 25.66
CA THR A 172 12.71 -10.45 25.04
C THR A 172 12.46 -9.02 25.56
N PHE A 173 12.98 -8.70 26.74
CA PHE A 173 12.90 -7.39 27.39
C PHE A 173 14.21 -7.14 28.13
N MET A 174 15.02 -6.20 27.65
CA MET A 174 15.84 -5.37 28.52
C MET A 174 15.17 -4.00 28.60
#